data_AF-A0A8I3PHR4-F1
#
_entry.id   AF-A0A8I3PHR4-F1
#
_cell.length_a   1.000
_cell.length_b   1.000
_cell.length_c   1.000
_cell.angle_alpha   90.00
_cell.angle_beta   90.00
_cell.angle_gamma   90.00
#
_symmetry.space_group_name_H-M   'P 1'
#
loop_
_entity.id
_entity.type
_entity.pdbx_description
1 polymer ?
#
loop_
_entity_poly.entity_id
_entity_poly.type
_entity_poly.pdbx_seq_one_letter_code
_entity_poly.pdbx_strand_id
1 'polypeptide(L)'
;MKETLLILINPDSPIKNLRMEPGSRRLTWDLSGNVSEIKCFINSKYITKAIDSRYCQFYVLPLCEVKNFTISVKQDPPFSTGLQYVPRGAEGKPAAAARGLDCWVHDVDFLTCSWEVGRAAPGDVQYRLYWRDLKAYREQECPRYEANNRGVHVRCRFDDVSRLQRHIQFWVNGTSRRSGIPCSDLCVELPEIERLSPPHITATCNKSYSMMEWKVLSHFNHRFLYELQIQKGTDPASTEKLYENHFVIYNPGNYVAKLKVQGFFRKDWSEWSAPQLFVCDPKDEHRRDWLVSVLVLLGTLLVLGLVALLCRRYSVLQKLFPPIPHMKDPITDNLQSPKLEPWDTSRASQEDCPVAEVHILGET
;
A
#
# COMPACT_ATOMS: atom_id res chain seq x y z
N MET A 1 31.43 43.68 38.61
CA MET A 1 30.42 44.68 38.23
C MET A 1 29.20 43.92 37.75
N LYS A 2 28.13 43.90 38.54
CA LYS A 2 26.86 43.24 38.18
C LYS A 2 26.05 44.23 37.34
N GLU A 3 25.87 43.96 36.06
CA GLU A 3 24.86 44.66 35.26
C GLU A 3 23.50 44.08 35.62
N THR A 4 22.79 44.81 36.47
CA THR A 4 21.38 44.62 36.75
C THR A 4 20.59 45.13 35.54
N LEU A 5 20.10 44.22 34.70
CA LEU A 5 19.18 44.53 33.62
C LEU A 5 17.84 44.96 34.25
N LEU A 6 17.55 46.26 34.25
CA LEU A 6 16.27 46.83 34.65
C LEU A 6 15.17 46.38 33.68
N ILE A 7 14.34 45.42 34.07
CA ILE A 7 13.07 45.17 33.40
C ILE A 7 12.13 46.31 33.81
N LEU A 8 11.86 47.23 32.89
CA LEU A 8 10.81 48.25 33.05
C LEU A 8 9.45 47.54 33.12
N ILE A 9 8.99 47.22 34.33
CA ILE A 9 7.62 46.77 34.56
C ILE A 9 6.72 48.01 34.41
N ASN A 10 6.08 48.16 33.26
CA ASN A 10 5.10 49.21 33.06
C ASN A 10 3.84 48.88 33.91
N PRO A 11 3.51 49.68 34.94
CA PRO A 11 2.45 49.35 35.91
C PRO A 11 1.06 49.25 35.27
N ASP A 12 0.83 49.94 34.15
CA ASP A 12 -0.44 49.97 33.41
C ASP A 12 -0.55 48.89 32.33
N SER A 13 0.36 47.91 32.32
CA SER A 13 0.30 46.83 31.34
C SER A 13 -0.92 45.92 31.56
N PRO A 14 -1.73 45.64 30.51
CA PRO A 14 -2.88 44.74 30.59
C PRO A 14 -2.48 43.27 30.85
N ILE A 15 -1.21 42.92 30.62
CA ILE A 15 -0.67 41.57 30.73
C ILE A 15 0.55 41.61 31.65
N LYS A 16 0.47 40.91 32.78
CA LYS A 16 1.55 40.81 33.77
C LYS A 16 2.01 39.35 33.91
N ASN A 17 3.21 39.14 34.41
CA ASN A 17 3.77 37.82 34.75
C ASN A 17 3.61 36.75 33.65
N LEU A 18 3.96 37.14 32.42
CA LEU A 18 3.98 36.24 31.28
C LEU A 18 4.97 35.10 31.52
N ARG A 19 4.52 33.86 31.40
CA ARG A 19 5.31 32.66 31.69
C ARG A 19 4.98 31.49 30.76
N MET A 20 5.98 30.67 30.45
CA MET A 20 5.81 29.43 29.71
C MET A 20 5.73 28.26 30.67
N GLU A 21 4.73 27.40 30.48
CA GLU A 21 4.51 26.14 31.21
C GLU A 21 4.78 24.97 30.25
N PRO A 22 5.99 24.38 30.25
CA PRO A 22 6.36 23.38 29.24
C PRO A 22 5.55 22.09 29.31
N GLY A 23 5.19 21.64 30.52
CA GLY A 23 4.46 20.39 30.74
C GLY A 23 3.04 20.43 30.17
N SER A 24 2.34 21.55 30.34
CA SER A 24 1.01 21.77 29.77
C SER A 24 1.05 22.35 28.35
N ARG A 25 2.23 22.76 27.86
CA ARG A 25 2.43 23.49 26.60
C ARG A 25 1.63 24.80 26.54
N ARG A 26 1.58 25.52 27.66
CA ARG A 26 0.78 26.75 27.80
C ARG A 26 1.66 27.96 28.00
N LEU A 27 1.35 29.04 27.31
CA LEU A 27 1.81 30.37 27.68
C LEU A 27 0.71 31.01 28.51
N THR A 28 1.02 31.38 29.75
CA THR A 28 0.06 31.90 30.74
C THR A 28 0.50 33.28 31.22
N TRP A 29 -0.47 34.07 31.67
CA TRP A 29 -0.24 35.43 32.16
C TRP A 29 -1.32 35.82 33.17
N ASP A 30 -1.07 36.92 33.86
CA ASP A 30 -2.00 37.53 34.79
C ASP A 30 -2.63 38.75 34.09
N LEU A 31 -3.96 38.76 34.00
CA LEU A 31 -4.71 39.84 33.37
C LEU A 31 -4.89 41.02 34.33
N SER A 32 -4.68 42.23 33.82
CA SER A 32 -5.00 43.48 34.49
C SER A 32 -6.05 44.24 33.66
N GLY A 33 -7.29 44.29 34.15
CA GLY A 33 -8.41 44.89 33.42
C GLY A 33 -9.21 43.90 32.56
N ASN A 34 -10.18 44.41 31.81
CA ASN A 34 -11.05 43.60 30.95
C ASN A 34 -10.58 43.68 29.50
N VAL A 35 -9.94 42.62 29.03
CA VAL A 35 -9.25 42.57 27.74
C VAL A 35 -9.69 41.33 26.97
N SER A 36 -10.07 41.52 25.71
CA SER A 36 -10.52 40.47 24.80
C SER A 36 -9.63 40.40 23.54
N GLU A 37 -9.82 39.35 22.73
CA GLU A 37 -9.09 39.14 21.47
C GLU A 37 -7.55 39.03 21.58
N ILE A 38 -7.07 38.36 22.62
CA ILE A 38 -5.63 38.11 22.79
C ILE A 38 -5.15 37.05 21.78
N LYS A 39 -4.06 37.34 21.07
CA LYS A 39 -3.46 36.47 20.05
C LYS A 39 -2.02 36.13 20.43
N CYS A 40 -1.59 34.91 20.16
CA CYS A 40 -0.26 34.42 20.46
C CYS A 40 0.52 34.07 19.20
N PHE A 41 1.80 34.40 19.22
CA PHE A 41 2.72 34.29 18.11
C PHE A 41 4.01 33.61 18.54
N ILE A 42 4.63 32.89 17.61
CA ILE A 42 5.99 32.37 17.74
C ILE A 42 6.83 32.98 16.63
N ASN A 43 7.93 33.66 16.98
CA ASN A 43 8.78 34.40 16.04
C ASN A 43 7.93 35.27 15.08
N SER A 44 6.98 36.01 15.64
CA SER A 44 6.04 36.89 14.91
C SER A 44 5.04 36.20 13.98
N LYS A 45 4.99 34.86 13.92
CA LYS A 45 3.96 34.12 13.19
C LYS A 45 2.77 33.85 14.09
N TYR A 46 1.57 34.20 13.62
CA TYR A 46 0.33 33.91 14.34
C TYR A 46 0.15 32.40 14.50
N ILE A 47 -0.12 31.95 15.72
CA ILE A 47 -0.32 30.53 16.03
C ILE A 47 -1.76 30.28 16.45
N THR A 48 -2.23 31.00 17.47
CA THR A 48 -3.54 30.74 18.07
C THR A 48 -4.07 31.96 18.81
N LYS A 49 -5.37 31.94 19.11
CA LYS A 49 -6.01 32.87 20.06
C LYS A 49 -5.92 32.33 21.49
N ALA A 50 -5.97 33.23 22.46
CA ALA A 50 -6.05 32.86 23.86
C ALA A 50 -7.38 32.16 24.17
N ILE A 51 -7.31 31.18 25.07
CA ILE A 51 -8.46 30.49 25.66
C ILE A 51 -8.80 31.21 26.96
N ASP A 52 -10.07 31.58 27.11
CA ASP A 52 -10.63 32.34 28.25
C ASP A 52 -9.87 33.64 28.57
N SER A 53 -9.19 34.22 27.56
CA SER A 53 -8.25 35.34 27.69
C SER A 53 -7.07 35.10 28.68
N ARG A 54 -6.86 33.87 29.16
CA ARG A 54 -5.88 33.56 30.23
C ARG A 54 -4.62 32.87 29.75
N TYR A 55 -4.72 32.07 28.69
CA TYR A 55 -3.59 31.31 28.21
C TYR A 55 -3.68 30.98 26.73
N CYS A 56 -2.53 30.71 26.12
CA CYS A 56 -2.45 30.13 24.78
C CYS A 56 -1.94 28.70 24.87
N GLN A 57 -2.69 27.79 24.25
CA GLN A 57 -2.31 26.38 24.14
C GLN A 57 -1.52 26.15 22.85
N PHE A 58 -0.32 25.61 22.98
CA PHE A 58 0.49 25.18 21.84
C PHE A 58 0.41 23.67 21.66
N TYR A 59 0.41 23.24 20.40
CA TYR A 59 0.46 21.83 20.06
C TYR A 59 1.87 21.24 20.28
N VAL A 60 2.90 22.01 19.94
CA VAL A 60 4.30 21.63 20.10
C VAL A 60 5.12 22.81 20.64
N LEU A 61 6.12 22.50 21.47
CA LEU A 61 7.12 23.45 21.92
C LEU A 61 8.49 23.05 21.35
N PRO A 62 9.35 24.03 21.03
CA PRO A 62 10.71 23.74 20.59
C PRO A 62 11.48 23.08 21.74
N LEU A 63 12.29 22.06 21.43
CA LEU A 63 13.16 21.39 22.39
C LEU A 63 14.59 21.92 22.33
N CYS A 64 15.02 22.41 21.17
CA CYS A 64 16.42 22.70 20.91
C CYS A 64 16.67 24.15 20.50
N GLU A 65 15.68 24.79 19.88
CA GLU A 65 15.81 26.16 19.39
C GLU A 65 15.21 27.18 20.37
N VAL A 66 15.93 28.29 20.53
CA VAL A 66 15.40 29.48 21.21
C VAL A 66 14.31 30.10 20.33
N LYS A 67 13.13 30.33 20.91
CA LYS A 67 12.00 30.97 20.20
C LYS A 67 11.46 32.14 21.00
N ASN A 68 11.00 33.17 20.30
CA ASN A 68 10.33 34.32 20.90
C ASN A 68 8.82 34.09 20.87
N PHE A 69 8.22 34.01 22.05
CA PHE A 69 6.78 33.91 22.23
C PHE A 69 6.24 35.30 22.52
N THR A 70 5.37 35.80 21.66
CA THR A 70 4.76 37.12 21.84
C THR A 70 3.25 37.01 21.90
N ILE A 71 2.67 37.92 22.66
CA ILE A 71 1.24 38.13 22.80
C ILE A 71 0.92 39.49 22.22
N SER A 72 -0.15 39.57 21.44
CA SER A 72 -0.74 40.82 20.98
C SER A 72 -2.16 40.92 21.50
N VAL A 73 -2.48 42.10 22.01
CA VAL A 73 -3.79 42.48 22.49
C VAL A 73 -4.34 43.56 21.58
N LYS A 74 -5.56 43.34 21.09
CA LYS A 74 -6.27 44.34 20.29
C LYS A 74 -6.98 45.33 21.23
N GLN A 75 -6.32 46.45 21.48
CA GLN A 75 -6.82 47.59 22.24
C GLN A 75 -6.29 48.88 21.61
N ASP A 76 -6.75 50.04 22.06
CA ASP A 76 -6.27 51.34 21.60
C ASP A 76 -5.60 52.08 22.77
N PRO A 77 -4.27 52.30 22.77
CA PRO A 77 -3.31 51.89 21.74
C PRO A 77 -2.98 50.38 21.77
N PRO A 78 -2.55 49.77 20.65
CA PRO A 78 -2.28 48.34 20.57
C PRO A 78 -1.13 47.94 21.51
N PHE A 79 -1.32 46.83 22.22
CA PHE A 79 -0.36 46.34 23.19
C PHE A 79 0.24 45.00 22.75
N SER A 80 1.56 44.84 22.94
CA SER A 80 2.25 43.57 22.76
C SER A 80 3.35 43.39 23.78
N THR A 81 3.51 42.16 24.25
CA THR A 81 4.59 41.75 25.15
C THR A 81 5.01 40.33 24.81
N GLY A 82 6.19 39.92 25.23
CA GLY A 82 6.68 38.59 24.94
C GLY A 82 7.82 38.16 25.84
N LEU A 83 8.15 36.88 25.73
CA LEU A 83 9.31 36.28 26.37
C LEU A 83 10.12 35.50 25.36
N GLN A 84 11.41 35.36 25.65
CA GLN A 84 12.26 34.43 24.95
C GLN A 84 12.24 33.10 25.70
N TYR A 85 11.80 32.04 25.02
CA TYR A 85 11.82 30.69 25.57
C TYR A 85 13.12 30.01 25.15
N VAL A 86 13.96 29.73 26.14
CA VAL A 86 15.23 29.01 25.98
C VAL A 86 15.04 27.60 26.52
N PRO A 87 14.86 26.58 25.67
CA PRO A 87 14.74 25.22 26.14
C PRO A 87 16.10 24.71 26.64
N ARG A 88 16.10 23.75 27.58
CA ARG A 88 17.34 23.16 28.13
C ARG A 88 18.24 22.58 27.04
N GLY A 89 17.64 22.06 25.97
CA GLY A 89 18.36 21.52 24.82
C GLY A 89 19.12 22.56 23.98
N ALA A 90 18.91 23.86 24.21
CA ALA A 90 19.63 24.93 23.51
C ALA A 90 20.98 25.29 24.14
N GLU A 91 21.32 24.74 25.32
CA GLU A 91 22.55 25.07 26.04
C GLU A 91 23.81 24.53 25.34
N GLY A 92 24.84 25.37 25.24
CA GLY A 92 26.12 25.02 24.64
C GLY A 92 26.46 25.85 23.40
N LYS A 93 27.39 25.38 22.58
CA LYS A 93 27.79 26.07 21.34
C LYS A 93 26.84 25.67 20.20
N PRO A 94 26.03 26.57 19.62
CA PRO A 94 25.03 26.22 18.61
C PRO A 94 25.60 25.47 17.40
N ALA A 95 26.81 25.83 16.98
CA ALA A 95 27.49 25.19 15.84
C ALA A 95 27.94 23.74 16.10
N ALA A 96 27.83 23.24 17.34
CA ALA A 96 28.13 21.84 17.70
C ALA A 96 26.91 20.91 17.61
N ALA A 97 25.69 21.46 17.51
CA ALA A 97 24.48 20.66 17.34
C ALA A 97 24.51 19.83 16.04
N ALA A 98 23.78 18.72 16.03
CA ALA A 98 23.55 17.96 14.81
C ALA A 98 22.90 18.87 13.75
N ARG A 99 23.32 18.75 12.50
CA ARG A 99 22.89 19.64 11.41
C ARG A 99 22.08 18.88 10.38
N GLY A 100 21.03 19.52 9.86
CA GLY A 100 20.24 18.95 8.76
C GLY A 100 19.55 17.65 9.15
N LEU A 101 18.98 17.60 10.36
CA LEU A 101 18.13 16.49 10.78
C LEU A 101 16.96 16.36 9.79
N ASP A 102 16.92 15.23 9.10
CA ASP A 102 15.85 14.84 8.19
C ASP A 102 15.39 13.42 8.50
N CYS A 103 14.10 13.17 8.36
CA CYS A 103 13.47 11.88 8.66
C CYS A 103 12.45 11.53 7.58
N TRP A 104 12.40 10.26 7.18
CA TRP A 104 11.43 9.77 6.20
C TRP A 104 11.00 8.34 6.49
N VAL A 105 9.73 8.05 6.23
CA VAL A 105 9.21 6.67 6.24
C VAL A 105 9.43 6.07 4.85
N HIS A 106 9.83 4.80 4.78
CA HIS A 106 10.04 4.07 3.53
C HIS A 106 9.76 2.58 3.73
N ASP A 107 9.58 1.86 2.61
CA ASP A 107 9.37 0.40 2.60
C ASP A 107 8.26 -0.03 3.57
N VAL A 108 7.21 0.80 3.69
CA VAL A 108 6.04 0.67 4.58
C VAL A 108 6.36 0.79 6.08
N ASP A 109 7.25 -0.04 6.60
CA ASP A 109 7.44 -0.24 8.04
C ASP A 109 8.62 0.54 8.64
N PHE A 110 9.51 1.08 7.80
CA PHE A 110 10.76 1.65 8.25
C PHE A 110 10.71 3.17 8.32
N LEU A 111 11.29 3.72 9.38
CA LEU A 111 11.58 5.14 9.51
C LEU A 111 13.07 5.32 9.67
N THR A 112 13.65 6.12 8.79
CA THR A 112 15.06 6.47 8.84
C THR A 112 15.21 7.96 9.07
N CYS A 113 16.10 8.33 9.98
CA CYS A 113 16.49 9.70 10.23
C CYS A 113 18.00 9.84 10.05
N SER A 114 18.44 10.93 9.42
CA SER A 114 19.86 11.22 9.25
C SER A 114 20.19 12.66 9.59
N TRP A 115 21.41 12.88 10.02
CA TRP A 115 21.94 14.20 10.35
C TRP A 115 23.45 14.23 10.09
N GLU A 116 23.97 15.45 9.97
CA GLU A 116 25.41 15.69 9.89
C GLU A 116 25.98 16.09 11.25
N VAL A 117 27.29 15.83 11.42
CA VAL A 117 28.04 16.28 12.59
C VAL A 117 28.15 17.81 12.58
N GLY A 118 27.93 18.43 13.75
CA GLY A 118 28.05 19.88 13.90
C GLY A 118 29.44 20.40 13.53
N ARG A 119 29.51 21.57 12.88
CA ARG A 119 30.78 22.15 12.38
C ARG A 119 31.78 22.44 13.50
N ALA A 120 31.29 22.79 14.68
CA ALA A 120 32.09 23.07 15.87
C ALA A 120 31.99 21.95 16.92
N ALA A 121 31.51 20.75 16.52
CA ALA A 121 31.41 19.63 17.43
C ALA A 121 32.81 19.11 17.79
N PRO A 122 33.08 18.81 19.07
CA PRO A 122 34.37 18.30 19.50
C PRO A 122 34.61 16.89 18.96
N GLY A 123 35.88 16.45 18.95
CA GLY A 123 36.26 15.14 18.39
C GLY A 123 35.66 13.94 19.13
N ASP A 124 35.24 14.12 20.38
CA ASP A 124 34.59 13.10 21.22
C ASP A 124 33.07 13.19 21.23
N VAL A 125 32.46 13.95 20.30
CA VAL A 125 30.99 14.10 20.23
C VAL A 125 30.32 12.76 19.93
N GLN A 126 29.23 12.47 20.63
CA GLN A 126 28.31 11.40 20.26
C GLN A 126 26.86 11.88 20.27
N TYR A 127 26.11 11.48 19.24
CA TYR A 127 24.72 11.86 19.06
C TYR A 127 23.77 10.70 19.39
N ARG A 128 22.59 11.03 19.91
CA ARG A 128 21.51 10.08 20.18
C ARG A 128 20.18 10.68 19.74
N LEU A 129 19.41 9.91 18.98
CA LEU A 129 18.12 10.31 18.46
C LEU A 129 16.99 9.72 19.30
N TYR A 130 15.98 10.55 19.54
CA TYR A 130 14.76 10.18 20.22
C TYR A 130 13.56 10.70 19.42
N TRP A 131 12.40 10.11 19.65
CA TRP A 131 11.14 10.64 19.17
C TRP A 131 10.09 10.63 20.27
N ARG A 132 9.11 11.52 20.14
CA ARG A 132 7.93 11.58 21.00
C ARG A 132 6.66 11.71 20.18
N ASP A 133 5.65 10.99 20.63
CA ASP A 133 4.28 11.17 20.17
C ASP A 133 3.66 12.40 20.83
N LEU A 134 3.17 13.35 20.03
CA LEU A 134 2.60 14.59 20.55
C LEU A 134 1.21 14.43 21.19
N LYS A 135 0.56 13.28 20.98
CA LYS A 135 -0.76 12.93 21.54
C LYS A 135 -0.66 11.85 22.62
N ALA A 136 0.09 10.78 22.37
CA ALA A 136 0.20 9.64 23.27
C ALA A 136 1.28 9.80 24.35
N TYR A 137 2.11 10.85 24.28
CA TYR A 137 3.23 11.11 25.19
C TYR A 137 4.19 9.92 25.34
N ARG A 138 4.25 9.04 24.34
CA ARG A 138 5.22 7.96 24.26
C ARG A 138 6.52 8.52 23.72
N GLU A 139 7.62 8.15 24.36
CA GLU A 139 8.97 8.52 23.96
C GLU A 139 9.82 7.26 23.79
N GLN A 140 10.73 7.27 22.81
CA GLN A 140 11.64 6.16 22.57
C GLN A 140 12.96 6.62 21.95
N GLU A 141 14.07 6.06 22.43
CA GLU A 141 15.39 6.20 21.81
C GLU A 141 15.50 5.33 20.56
N CYS A 142 16.30 5.78 19.60
CA CYS A 142 16.69 5.01 18.43
C CYS A 142 17.24 3.61 18.80
N PRO A 143 16.70 2.52 18.22
CA PRO A 143 17.18 1.17 18.48
C PRO A 143 18.41 0.80 17.65
N ARG A 144 18.62 1.41 16.47
CA ARG A 144 19.66 1.03 15.52
C ARG A 144 20.34 2.25 14.91
N TYR A 145 21.57 2.50 15.32
CA TYR A 145 22.39 3.58 14.78
C TYR A 145 23.34 3.09 13.69
N GLU A 146 23.58 3.94 12.69
CA GLU A 146 24.71 3.83 11.78
C GLU A 146 25.72 4.94 12.10
N ALA A 147 26.98 4.55 12.22
CA ALA A 147 28.08 5.45 12.51
C ALA A 147 28.87 5.80 11.25
N ASN A 148 29.48 6.99 11.24
CA ASN A 148 30.47 7.35 10.22
C ASN A 148 31.83 6.69 10.51
N ASN A 149 32.83 6.95 9.65
CA ASN A 149 34.19 6.40 9.77
C ASN A 149 34.90 6.75 11.10
N ARG A 150 34.41 7.73 11.86
CA ARG A 150 34.93 8.12 13.19
C ARG A 150 34.17 7.47 14.35
N GLY A 151 33.19 6.62 14.08
CA GLY A 151 32.34 6.01 15.11
C GLY A 151 31.25 6.92 15.66
N VAL A 152 31.01 8.09 15.05
CA VAL A 152 29.96 9.02 15.48
C VAL A 152 28.66 8.64 14.79
N HIS A 153 27.57 8.53 15.55
CA HIS A 153 26.24 8.27 15.02
C HIS A 153 25.77 9.41 14.12
N VAL A 154 25.35 9.08 12.91
CA VAL A 154 24.87 10.04 11.89
C VAL A 154 23.55 9.62 11.26
N ARG A 155 23.08 8.41 11.54
CA ARG A 155 21.79 7.91 11.07
C ARG A 155 21.19 6.94 12.09
N CYS A 156 19.87 6.90 12.10
CA CYS A 156 19.04 6.02 12.92
C CYS A 156 17.98 5.34 12.06
N ARG A 157 17.66 4.08 12.36
CA ARG A 157 16.54 3.34 11.77
C ARG A 157 15.61 2.76 12.84
N PHE A 158 14.31 2.88 12.62
CA PHE A 158 13.26 2.16 13.32
C PHE A 158 12.64 1.14 12.36
N ASP A 159 12.41 -0.09 12.83
CA ASP A 159 11.95 -1.20 11.99
C ASP A 159 10.43 -1.39 11.97
N ASP A 160 9.70 -0.78 12.91
CA ASP A 160 8.25 -0.84 12.97
C ASP A 160 7.68 0.52 13.38
N VAL A 161 6.99 1.14 12.45
CA VAL A 161 6.34 2.44 12.62
C VAL A 161 4.82 2.35 12.64
N SER A 162 4.25 1.15 12.49
CA SER A 162 2.80 0.92 12.37
C SER A 162 2.00 1.47 13.56
N ARG A 163 2.63 1.54 14.74
CA ARG A 163 2.03 2.01 15.99
C ARG A 163 2.22 3.50 16.25
N LEU A 164 3.02 4.20 15.43
CA LEU A 164 3.25 5.63 15.59
C LEU A 164 2.01 6.41 15.18
N GLN A 165 1.69 7.46 15.93
CA GLN A 165 0.61 8.37 15.55
C GLN A 165 1.10 9.38 14.52
N ARG A 166 0.12 10.07 13.90
CA ARG A 166 0.35 11.02 12.83
C ARG A 166 1.39 12.11 13.11
N HIS A 167 1.46 12.65 14.33
CA HIS A 167 2.30 13.81 14.64
C HIS A 167 3.44 13.43 15.59
N ILE A 168 4.67 13.54 15.11
CA ILE A 168 5.86 13.12 15.84
C ILE A 168 6.83 14.28 15.93
N GLN A 169 7.52 14.39 17.07
CA GLN A 169 8.67 15.26 17.24
C GLN A 169 9.92 14.39 17.45
N PHE A 170 10.88 14.54 16.57
CA PHE A 170 12.22 13.96 16.66
C PHE A 170 13.18 14.97 17.29
N TRP A 171 14.16 14.48 18.04
CA TRP A 171 15.31 15.30 18.41
C TRP A 171 16.57 14.47 18.55
N VAL A 172 17.71 15.11 18.29
CA VAL A 172 19.04 14.55 18.40
C VAL A 172 19.78 15.29 19.51
N ASN A 173 20.08 14.59 20.59
CA ASN A 173 20.94 15.09 21.67
C ASN A 173 22.40 14.80 21.34
N GLY A 174 23.28 15.74 21.69
CA GLY A 174 24.72 15.54 21.64
C GLY A 174 25.32 15.42 23.03
N THR A 175 26.40 14.65 23.14
CA THR A 175 27.18 14.50 24.38
C THR A 175 28.66 14.64 24.07
N SER A 176 29.41 15.26 24.99
CA SER A 176 30.88 15.29 24.97
C SER A 176 31.40 15.41 26.40
N ARG A 177 32.69 15.13 26.63
CA ARG A 177 33.26 15.14 27.99
C ARG A 177 33.38 16.53 28.60
N ARG A 178 33.60 17.56 27.77
CA ARG A 178 34.00 18.91 28.22
C ARG A 178 33.13 20.04 27.70
N SER A 179 32.25 19.78 26.74
CA SER A 179 31.40 20.81 26.12
C SER A 179 29.93 20.40 26.13
N GLY A 180 29.05 21.32 26.53
CA GLY A 180 27.61 21.16 26.28
C GLY A 180 27.35 21.18 24.78
N ILE A 181 26.61 20.18 24.30
CA ILE A 181 26.23 20.06 22.89
C ILE A 181 24.72 20.31 22.80
N PRO A 182 24.29 21.40 22.15
CA PRO A 182 22.87 21.64 21.95
C PRO A 182 22.24 20.54 21.10
N CYS A 183 20.95 20.30 21.29
CA CYS A 183 20.21 19.35 20.48
C CYS A 183 19.76 19.97 19.14
N SER A 184 19.18 19.15 18.28
CA SER A 184 18.44 19.58 17.09
C SER A 184 17.12 18.84 17.04
N ASP A 185 16.00 19.54 16.82
CA ASP A 185 14.66 18.95 16.78
C ASP A 185 13.96 19.15 15.43
N LEU A 186 13.03 18.25 15.13
CA LEU A 186 12.22 18.23 13.91
C LEU A 186 10.81 17.75 14.25
N CYS A 187 9.80 18.55 13.93
CA CYS A 187 8.39 18.20 14.09
C CYS A 187 7.78 17.92 12.72
N VAL A 188 7.15 16.75 12.56
CA VAL A 188 6.61 16.30 11.27
C VAL A 188 5.27 15.59 11.43
N GLU A 189 4.51 15.56 10.34
CA GLU A 189 3.43 14.61 10.16
C GLU A 189 3.94 13.40 9.36
N LEU A 190 3.78 12.18 9.88
CA LEU A 190 4.25 10.97 9.21
C LEU A 190 3.75 10.80 7.76
N PRO A 191 2.48 11.12 7.43
CA PRO A 191 2.01 11.06 6.05
C PRO A 191 2.75 11.98 5.07
N GLU A 192 3.37 13.07 5.56
CA GLU A 192 4.09 14.05 4.74
C GLU A 192 5.53 13.61 4.44
N ILE A 193 6.12 12.84 5.34
CA ILE A 193 7.50 12.34 5.21
C ILE A 193 7.58 10.90 4.67
N GLU A 194 6.45 10.24 4.46
CA GLU A 194 6.38 8.91 3.86
C GLU A 194 6.77 8.95 2.38
N ARG A 195 7.72 8.08 2.01
CA ARG A 195 8.12 7.79 0.64
C ARG A 195 7.44 6.50 0.24
N LEU A 196 6.38 6.61 -0.55
CA LEU A 196 5.60 5.45 -0.99
C LEU A 196 6.42 4.58 -1.95
N SER A 197 6.33 3.27 -1.75
CA SER A 197 6.89 2.29 -2.68
C SER A 197 5.95 2.11 -3.88
N PRO A 198 6.48 1.90 -5.10
CA PRO A 198 5.65 1.65 -6.27
C PRO A 198 4.84 0.36 -6.09
N PRO A 199 3.51 0.39 -6.32
CA PRO A 199 2.68 -0.80 -6.16
C PRO A 199 2.92 -1.82 -7.28
N HIS A 200 2.65 -3.09 -6.97
CA HIS A 200 2.62 -4.16 -7.96
C HIS A 200 1.27 -4.13 -8.71
N ILE A 201 1.29 -4.46 -10.01
CA ILE A 201 0.10 -4.43 -10.87
C ILE A 201 -0.27 -5.88 -11.13
N THR A 202 -1.46 -6.28 -10.70
CA THR A 202 -2.06 -7.55 -11.09
C THR A 202 -3.07 -7.30 -12.20
N ALA A 203 -3.21 -8.21 -13.15
CA ALA A 203 -4.22 -8.07 -14.19
C ALA A 203 -4.95 -9.39 -14.43
N THR A 204 -6.26 -9.28 -14.63
CA THR A 204 -7.06 -10.36 -15.23
C THR A 204 -7.31 -9.98 -16.67
N CYS A 205 -6.93 -10.84 -17.61
CA CYS A 205 -7.09 -10.51 -19.02
C CYS A 205 -7.49 -11.66 -19.92
N ASN A 206 -8.20 -11.28 -20.98
CA ASN A 206 -8.62 -12.11 -22.08
C ASN A 206 -8.47 -11.33 -23.40
N LYS A 207 -8.94 -11.90 -24.51
CA LYS A 207 -8.84 -11.28 -25.84
C LYS A 207 -9.64 -9.97 -25.96
N SER A 208 -10.73 -9.83 -25.22
CA SER A 208 -11.67 -8.69 -25.31
C SER A 208 -11.33 -7.56 -24.34
N TYR A 209 -10.85 -7.85 -23.14
CA TYR A 209 -10.51 -6.85 -22.14
C TYR A 209 -9.39 -7.32 -21.21
N SER A 210 -8.71 -6.34 -20.61
CA SER A 210 -7.81 -6.53 -19.49
C SER A 210 -8.15 -5.55 -18.38
N MET A 211 -8.36 -6.07 -17.18
CA MET A 211 -8.58 -5.29 -15.96
C MET A 211 -7.31 -5.36 -15.11
N MET A 212 -6.61 -4.24 -15.00
CA MET A 212 -5.48 -4.06 -14.11
C MET A 212 -5.98 -3.59 -12.75
N GLU A 213 -5.37 -4.10 -11.69
CA GLU A 213 -5.63 -3.74 -10.31
C GLU A 213 -4.30 -3.64 -9.56
N TRP A 214 -4.25 -2.79 -8.54
CA TRP A 214 -3.08 -2.66 -7.69
C TRP A 214 -3.48 -2.34 -6.26
N LYS A 215 -2.54 -2.58 -5.34
CA LYS A 215 -2.70 -2.27 -3.92
C LYS A 215 -1.47 -1.53 -3.41
N VAL A 216 -1.72 -0.39 -2.78
CA VAL A 216 -0.69 0.38 -2.06
C VAL A 216 -0.74 -0.01 -0.60
N LEU A 217 0.42 -0.24 0.00
CA LEU A 217 0.57 -0.48 1.42
C LEU A 217 1.12 0.80 2.07
N SER A 218 0.42 1.29 3.09
CA SER A 218 0.81 2.46 3.87
C SER A 218 0.10 2.45 5.22
N HIS A 219 0.82 2.83 6.27
CA HIS A 219 0.24 3.01 7.61
C HIS A 219 -0.38 4.39 7.80
N PHE A 220 0.02 5.39 7.00
CA PHE A 220 -0.26 6.80 7.27
C PHE A 220 -1.07 7.49 6.17
N ASN A 221 -1.05 6.97 4.94
CA ASN A 221 -1.80 7.45 3.81
C ASN A 221 -2.90 6.45 3.40
N HIS A 222 -4.09 6.96 3.07
CA HIS A 222 -5.24 6.18 2.60
C HIS A 222 -5.85 6.76 1.30
N ARG A 223 -5.28 7.85 0.79
CA ARG A 223 -5.72 8.55 -0.41
C ARG A 223 -4.52 8.71 -1.31
N PHE A 224 -4.67 8.23 -2.54
CA PHE A 224 -3.59 8.13 -3.51
C PHE A 224 -4.03 8.69 -4.86
N LEU A 225 -3.07 9.25 -5.57
CA LEU A 225 -3.17 9.56 -6.99
C LEU A 225 -2.18 8.66 -7.73
N TYR A 226 -2.63 8.10 -8.85
CA TYR A 226 -1.83 7.18 -9.65
C TYR A 226 -1.54 7.81 -11.02
N GLU A 227 -0.38 7.46 -11.56
CA GLU A 227 -0.05 7.71 -12.96
C GLU A 227 0.34 6.37 -13.60
N LEU A 228 -0.53 5.87 -14.48
CA LEU A 228 -0.40 4.60 -15.16
C LEU A 228 0.09 4.85 -16.59
N GLN A 229 1.22 4.26 -16.95
CA GLN A 229 1.72 4.30 -18.32
C GLN A 229 1.56 2.93 -18.98
N ILE A 230 0.94 2.90 -20.16
CA ILE A 230 0.61 1.68 -20.92
C ILE A 230 1.23 1.79 -22.30
N GLN A 231 1.90 0.73 -22.74
CA GLN A 231 2.46 0.62 -24.08
C GLN A 231 1.95 -0.66 -24.75
N LYS A 232 1.20 -0.52 -25.83
CA LYS A 232 0.66 -1.65 -26.62
C LYS A 232 1.55 -1.87 -27.84
N GLY A 233 2.24 -3.01 -27.94
CA GLY A 233 3.15 -3.29 -29.05
C GLY A 233 4.13 -2.15 -29.33
N THR A 234 4.08 -1.59 -30.55
CA THR A 234 4.91 -0.45 -30.99
C THR A 234 4.24 0.90 -30.85
N ASP A 235 3.00 0.96 -30.36
CA ASP A 235 2.26 2.21 -30.19
C ASP A 235 2.95 3.10 -29.14
N PRO A 236 2.84 4.44 -29.27
CA PRO A 236 3.38 5.34 -28.27
C PRO A 236 2.71 5.09 -26.91
N ALA A 237 3.50 5.19 -25.84
CA ALA A 237 3.00 4.93 -24.50
C ALA A 237 1.96 5.99 -24.09
N SER A 238 0.75 5.54 -23.73
CA SER A 238 -0.30 6.40 -23.18
C SER A 238 -0.12 6.54 -21.66
N THR A 239 -0.48 7.68 -21.11
CA THR A 239 -0.36 7.95 -19.67
C THR A 239 -1.68 8.44 -19.12
N GLU A 240 -2.20 7.75 -18.12
CA GLU A 240 -3.48 8.02 -17.48
C GLU A 240 -3.29 8.42 -16.02
N LYS A 241 -4.05 9.41 -15.55
CA LYS A 241 -4.08 9.81 -14.14
C LYS A 241 -5.35 9.30 -13.48
N LEU A 242 -5.20 8.56 -12.39
CA LEU A 242 -6.29 7.80 -11.79
C LEU A 242 -6.37 8.04 -10.28
N TYR A 243 -7.58 8.06 -9.74
CA TYR A 243 -7.84 8.04 -8.30
C TYR A 243 -8.23 6.64 -7.80
N GLU A 244 -8.69 5.79 -8.73
CA GLU A 244 -9.08 4.42 -8.46
C GLU A 244 -7.89 3.49 -8.57
N ASN A 245 -7.97 2.35 -7.88
CA ASN A 245 -6.92 1.35 -7.82
C ASN A 245 -7.04 0.27 -8.91
N HIS A 246 -7.82 0.54 -9.95
CA HIS A 246 -8.01 -0.35 -11.09
C HIS A 246 -8.16 0.44 -12.39
N PHE A 247 -7.90 -0.22 -13.52
CA PHE A 247 -8.08 0.36 -14.86
C PHE A 247 -8.37 -0.73 -15.88
N VAL A 248 -9.31 -0.47 -16.79
CA VAL A 248 -9.73 -1.43 -17.81
C VAL A 248 -9.33 -0.94 -19.20
N ILE A 249 -8.74 -1.83 -19.99
CA ILE A 249 -8.49 -1.62 -21.41
C ILE A 249 -9.23 -2.67 -22.24
N TYR A 250 -9.77 -2.25 -23.37
CA TYR A 250 -10.40 -3.14 -24.35
C TYR A 250 -9.42 -3.53 -25.45
N ASN A 251 -9.63 -4.74 -25.99
CA ASN A 251 -8.78 -5.37 -27.01
C ASN A 251 -7.29 -5.17 -26.68
N PRO A 252 -6.82 -5.71 -25.53
CA PRO A 252 -5.53 -5.34 -24.96
C PRO A 252 -4.35 -5.75 -25.83
N GLY A 253 -4.44 -6.88 -26.55
CA GLY A 253 -3.29 -7.53 -27.15
C GLY A 253 -2.22 -7.82 -26.08
N ASN A 254 -0.96 -7.75 -26.47
CA ASN A 254 0.16 -7.76 -25.53
C ASN A 254 0.56 -6.33 -25.21
N TYR A 255 0.68 -6.01 -23.92
CA TYR A 255 1.01 -4.66 -23.48
C TYR A 255 1.94 -4.67 -22.27
N VAL A 256 2.69 -3.59 -22.13
CA VAL A 256 3.54 -3.34 -20.97
C VAL A 256 2.91 -2.21 -20.17
N ALA A 257 2.81 -2.38 -18.85
CA ALA A 257 2.35 -1.32 -17.96
C ALA A 257 3.36 -1.05 -16.85
N LYS A 258 3.44 0.23 -16.45
CA LYS A 258 4.14 0.66 -15.25
C LYS A 258 3.33 1.74 -14.54
N LEU A 259 3.53 1.85 -13.23
CA LEU A 259 2.71 2.66 -12.36
C LEU A 259 3.58 3.39 -11.35
N LYS A 260 3.24 4.63 -11.05
CA LYS A 260 3.77 5.34 -9.88
C LYS A 260 2.61 5.94 -9.08
N VAL A 261 2.86 6.18 -7.81
CA VAL A 261 1.85 6.63 -6.84
C VAL A 261 2.29 7.89 -6.12
N GLN A 262 1.34 8.75 -5.80
CA GLN A 262 1.51 9.94 -4.99
C GLN A 262 0.52 9.90 -3.83
N GLY A 263 0.98 10.25 -2.63
CA GLY A 263 0.12 10.36 -1.45
C GLY A 263 -0.61 11.71 -1.41
N PHE A 264 -1.73 11.78 -0.70
CA PHE A 264 -2.49 13.03 -0.60
C PHE A 264 -1.72 14.16 0.13
N PHE A 265 -0.98 13.82 1.19
CA PHE A 265 -0.27 14.81 2.01
C PHE A 265 1.09 15.22 1.45
N ARG A 266 1.70 14.36 0.62
CA ARG A 266 3.01 14.59 0.01
C ARG A 266 2.89 14.69 -1.51
N LYS A 267 3.37 15.79 -2.09
CA LYS A 267 3.29 16.04 -3.54
C LYS A 267 4.40 15.37 -4.36
N ASP A 268 5.30 14.63 -3.73
CA ASP A 268 6.31 13.87 -4.46
C ASP A 268 5.71 12.55 -4.96
N TRP A 269 6.08 12.16 -6.18
CA TRP A 269 5.73 10.86 -6.73
C TRP A 269 6.71 9.78 -6.22
N SER A 270 6.22 8.55 -6.14
CA SER A 270 7.10 7.38 -6.04
C SER A 270 7.93 7.24 -7.31
N GLU A 271 8.97 6.41 -7.23
CA GLU A 271 9.60 5.84 -8.41
C GLU A 271 8.56 5.06 -9.25
N TRP A 272 8.86 4.87 -10.53
CA TRP A 272 8.06 3.99 -11.37
C TRP A 272 8.24 2.53 -10.92
N SER A 273 7.14 1.77 -10.94
CA SER A 273 7.21 0.31 -10.83
C SER A 273 8.07 -0.28 -11.95
N ALA A 274 8.60 -1.47 -11.73
CA ALA A 274 9.17 -2.25 -12.82
C ALA A 274 8.14 -2.40 -13.95
N PRO A 275 8.54 -2.29 -15.24
CA PRO A 275 7.65 -2.54 -16.36
C PRO A 275 7.17 -4.00 -16.34
N GLN A 276 5.87 -4.20 -16.42
CA GLN A 276 5.25 -5.54 -16.39
C GLN A 276 4.59 -5.84 -17.72
N LEU A 277 4.97 -6.97 -18.33
CA LEU A 277 4.38 -7.47 -19.57
C LEU A 277 3.16 -8.32 -19.27
N PHE A 278 2.04 -7.98 -19.88
CA PHE A 278 0.79 -8.74 -19.83
C PHE A 278 0.51 -9.34 -21.21
N VAL A 279 0.36 -10.66 -21.24
CA VAL A 279 0.08 -11.45 -22.46
C VAL A 279 -1.35 -11.96 -22.38
N CYS A 280 -2.24 -11.33 -23.15
CA CYS A 280 -3.69 -11.55 -23.06
C CYS A 280 -4.28 -12.34 -24.22
N ASP A 281 -3.45 -12.68 -25.20
CA ASP A 281 -3.75 -13.64 -26.26
C ASP A 281 -2.89 -14.90 -26.06
N PRO A 282 -3.34 -15.86 -25.23
CA PRO A 282 -2.74 -17.18 -25.26
C PRO A 282 -2.98 -17.72 -26.67
N LYS A 283 -1.90 -17.98 -27.41
CA LYS A 283 -2.00 -18.65 -28.71
C LYS A 283 -2.84 -19.90 -28.50
N ASP A 284 -3.95 -20.01 -29.25
CA ASP A 284 -4.83 -21.18 -29.25
C ASP A 284 -4.10 -22.39 -29.87
N GLU A 285 -3.04 -22.88 -29.23
CA GLU A 285 -2.34 -24.10 -29.65
C GLU A 285 -3.31 -25.29 -29.58
N HIS A 286 -4.13 -25.36 -28.53
CA HIS A 286 -5.10 -26.43 -28.34
C HIS A 286 -6.21 -26.48 -29.41
N ARG A 287 -6.66 -25.33 -29.92
CA ARG A 287 -7.70 -25.29 -30.97
C ARG A 287 -7.16 -25.73 -32.32
N ARG A 288 -5.90 -25.40 -32.61
CA ARG A 288 -5.21 -25.83 -33.84
C ARG A 288 -4.93 -27.33 -33.82
N ASP A 289 -4.51 -27.87 -32.69
CA ASP A 289 -4.19 -29.31 -32.56
C ASP A 289 -5.44 -30.19 -32.65
N TRP A 290 -6.58 -29.75 -32.09
CA TRP A 290 -7.85 -30.45 -32.24
C TRP A 290 -8.35 -30.44 -33.70
N LEU A 291 -8.28 -29.29 -34.39
CA LEU A 291 -8.65 -29.19 -35.80
C LEU A 291 -7.80 -30.10 -36.69
N VAL A 292 -6.49 -30.15 -36.47
CA VAL A 292 -5.58 -31.05 -37.20
C VAL A 292 -5.92 -32.51 -36.91
N SER A 293 -6.18 -32.87 -35.65
CA SER A 293 -6.55 -34.24 -35.26
C SER A 293 -7.86 -34.69 -35.91
N VAL A 294 -8.88 -33.82 -35.94
CA VAL A 294 -10.16 -34.09 -36.62
C VAL A 294 -9.96 -34.27 -38.12
N LEU A 295 -9.15 -33.41 -38.76
CA LEU A 295 -8.84 -33.51 -40.18
C LEU A 295 -8.08 -34.80 -40.53
N VAL A 296 -7.14 -35.22 -39.68
CA VAL A 296 -6.41 -36.50 -39.83
C VAL A 296 -7.38 -37.68 -39.71
N LEU A 297 -8.26 -37.68 -38.71
CA LEU A 297 -9.26 -38.73 -38.52
C LEU A 297 -10.19 -38.86 -39.73
N LEU A 298 -10.69 -37.72 -40.24
CA LEU A 298 -11.53 -37.67 -41.43
C LEU A 298 -10.79 -38.20 -42.65
N GLY A 299 -9.53 -37.81 -42.82
CA GLY A 299 -8.65 -38.26 -43.89
C GLY A 299 -8.45 -39.78 -43.84
N THR A 300 -8.17 -40.35 -42.67
CA THR A 300 -8.02 -41.80 -42.50
C THR A 300 -9.31 -42.57 -42.81
N LEU A 301 -10.48 -42.06 -42.39
CA LEU A 301 -11.76 -42.69 -42.70
C LEU A 301 -12.07 -42.69 -44.20
N LEU A 302 -11.76 -41.59 -44.90
CA LEU A 302 -11.90 -41.50 -46.36
C LEU A 302 -10.99 -42.48 -47.09
N VAL A 303 -9.73 -42.62 -46.66
CA VAL A 303 -8.79 -43.58 -47.25
C VAL A 303 -9.25 -45.01 -47.00
N LEU A 304 -9.69 -45.35 -45.78
CA LEU A 304 -10.23 -46.68 -45.47
C LEU A 304 -11.49 -46.98 -46.28
N GLY A 305 -12.37 -46.00 -46.48
CA GLY A 305 -13.54 -46.12 -47.34
C GLY A 305 -13.18 -46.37 -48.81
N LEU A 306 -12.20 -45.65 -49.34
CA LEU A 306 -11.68 -45.86 -50.69
C LEU A 306 -11.03 -47.25 -50.85
N VAL A 307 -10.22 -47.69 -49.89
CA VAL A 307 -9.62 -49.02 -49.88
C VAL A 307 -10.70 -50.10 -49.83
N ALA A 308 -11.72 -49.96 -48.99
CA ALA A 308 -12.84 -50.90 -48.93
C ALA A 308 -13.63 -50.95 -50.25
N LEU A 309 -13.88 -49.81 -50.89
CA LEU A 309 -14.52 -49.73 -52.21
C LEU A 309 -13.67 -50.39 -53.31
N LEU A 310 -12.35 -50.17 -53.30
CA LEU A 310 -11.43 -50.82 -54.23
C LEU A 310 -11.37 -52.33 -53.97
N CYS A 311 -11.22 -52.77 -52.72
CA CYS A 311 -11.25 -54.19 -52.35
C CYS A 311 -12.55 -54.88 -52.75
N ARG A 312 -13.70 -54.21 -52.62
CA ARG A 312 -15.01 -54.70 -53.09
C ARG A 312 -15.10 -54.75 -54.62
N ARG A 313 -14.51 -53.79 -55.33
CA ARG A 313 -14.52 -53.71 -56.80
C ARG A 313 -13.58 -54.72 -57.47
N TYR A 314 -12.48 -55.11 -56.81
CA TYR A 314 -11.46 -56.00 -57.36
C TYR A 314 -11.53 -57.47 -56.89
N SER A 315 -12.59 -57.88 -56.18
CA SER A 315 -12.86 -59.29 -55.78
C SER A 315 -11.70 -60.03 -55.08
N VAL A 316 -10.97 -59.35 -54.20
CA VAL A 316 -9.89 -59.99 -53.41
C VAL A 316 -10.45 -61.06 -52.45
N LEU A 317 -11.74 -60.96 -52.07
CA LEU A 317 -12.41 -61.96 -51.23
C LEU A 317 -12.64 -63.31 -51.92
N GLN A 318 -12.64 -63.38 -53.25
CA GLN A 318 -12.79 -64.67 -53.98
C GLN A 318 -11.47 -65.45 -54.12
N LYS A 319 -10.32 -64.86 -53.79
CA LYS A 319 -9.01 -65.54 -53.84
C LYS A 319 -8.48 -66.04 -52.49
N LEU A 320 -9.04 -65.59 -51.37
CA LEU A 320 -8.56 -65.95 -50.02
C LEU A 320 -9.42 -66.99 -49.29
N PHE A 321 -10.68 -67.22 -49.71
CA PHE A 321 -11.54 -68.26 -49.15
C PHE A 321 -12.36 -68.96 -50.24
N PRO A 322 -11.99 -70.18 -50.69
CA PRO A 322 -12.84 -70.95 -51.60
C PRO A 322 -14.10 -71.46 -50.86
N PRO A 323 -15.26 -71.56 -51.52
CA PRO A 323 -16.49 -72.06 -50.91
C PRO A 323 -16.38 -73.58 -50.66
N ILE A 324 -16.71 -74.01 -49.45
CA ILE A 324 -16.78 -75.43 -49.05
C ILE A 324 -17.94 -76.10 -49.81
N PRO A 325 -17.73 -77.22 -50.52
CA PRO A 325 -18.79 -77.89 -51.27
C PRO A 325 -19.79 -78.59 -50.36
N HIS A 326 -21.08 -78.38 -50.64
CA HIS A 326 -22.22 -79.03 -50.00
C HIS A 326 -22.19 -80.57 -50.17
N MET A 327 -22.42 -81.29 -49.08
CA MET A 327 -22.69 -82.74 -49.09
C MET A 327 -24.21 -82.98 -49.19
N LYS A 328 -24.61 -83.96 -50.01
CA LYS A 328 -25.98 -84.41 -50.23
C LYS A 328 -26.35 -85.47 -49.18
N ASP A 329 -27.44 -85.27 -48.45
CA ASP A 329 -28.03 -86.27 -47.56
C ASP A 329 -28.92 -87.25 -48.33
N PRO A 330 -28.84 -88.57 -48.06
CA PRO A 330 -29.80 -89.54 -48.56
C PRO A 330 -30.65 -90.16 -47.43
N ILE A 331 -31.98 -90.13 -47.63
CA ILE A 331 -32.98 -91.16 -47.25
C ILE A 331 -33.33 -91.17 -45.73
N THR A 332 -34.58 -91.00 -45.28
CA THR A 332 -35.72 -91.89 -45.56
C THR A 332 -37.04 -91.27 -45.08
N ASP A 333 -38.06 -91.47 -45.91
CA ASP A 333 -39.50 -91.34 -45.63
C ASP A 333 -40.01 -92.26 -44.50
N ASN A 334 -41.20 -91.87 -44.01
CA ASN A 334 -42.23 -92.65 -43.27
C ASN A 334 -42.15 -92.72 -41.74
N LEU A 335 -42.86 -91.80 -41.07
CA LEU A 335 -43.81 -92.15 -40.02
C LEU A 335 -44.84 -91.03 -39.78
N GLN A 336 -46.06 -91.31 -40.27
CA GLN A 336 -47.40 -90.96 -39.76
C GLN A 336 -47.66 -89.58 -39.09
N SER A 337 -48.55 -88.81 -39.73
CA SER A 337 -49.24 -87.62 -39.18
C SER A 337 -50.18 -87.97 -38.01
N PRO A 338 -50.51 -87.04 -37.09
CA PRO A 338 -51.60 -86.10 -37.41
C PRO A 338 -51.47 -84.67 -36.83
N LYS A 339 -51.94 -83.70 -37.65
CA LYS A 339 -52.88 -82.60 -37.32
C LYS A 339 -52.69 -81.83 -35.98
N LEU A 340 -52.33 -80.54 -36.05
CA LEU A 340 -53.01 -79.46 -35.32
C LEU A 340 -52.57 -78.05 -35.79
N GLU A 341 -53.59 -77.20 -35.89
CA GLU A 341 -53.65 -75.79 -36.32
C GLU A 341 -52.88 -74.80 -35.40
N PRO A 342 -52.68 -73.53 -35.84
CA PRO A 342 -51.79 -72.57 -35.21
C PRO A 342 -52.46 -71.86 -34.02
N TRP A 343 -51.66 -71.54 -32.99
CA TRP A 343 -52.06 -70.68 -31.87
C TRP A 343 -51.23 -69.39 -31.86
N ASP A 344 -51.94 -68.29 -32.12
CA ASP A 344 -51.57 -66.94 -31.71
C ASP A 344 -51.47 -66.84 -30.19
N THR A 345 -50.54 -66.03 -29.67
CA THR A 345 -50.69 -65.43 -28.34
C THR A 345 -50.30 -63.96 -28.36
N SER A 346 -51.31 -63.12 -28.17
CA SER A 346 -51.19 -61.71 -27.82
C SER A 346 -51.50 -61.52 -26.33
N ARG A 347 -50.66 -60.70 -25.67
CA ARG A 347 -50.91 -59.79 -24.53
C ARG A 347 -51.21 -60.29 -23.11
N ALA A 348 -50.83 -59.35 -22.21
CA ALA A 348 -51.10 -59.16 -20.78
C ALA A 348 -50.12 -59.91 -19.85
N SER A 349 -49.53 -59.32 -18.81
CA SER A 349 -49.95 -58.16 -18.00
C SER A 349 -48.77 -57.55 -17.22
N GLN A 350 -48.95 -56.27 -16.91
CA GLN A 350 -48.23 -55.43 -15.96
C GLN A 350 -48.65 -55.81 -14.52
N GLU A 351 -47.70 -55.93 -13.60
CA GLU A 351 -47.92 -55.84 -12.15
C GLU A 351 -46.77 -55.07 -11.48
N ASP A 352 -47.16 -53.97 -10.80
CA ASP A 352 -46.37 -53.12 -9.91
C ASP A 352 -46.35 -53.69 -8.47
N CYS A 353 -45.31 -53.36 -7.68
CA CYS A 353 -45.34 -52.98 -6.24
C CYS A 353 -43.93 -53.04 -5.58
N PRO A 354 -43.65 -52.34 -4.45
CA PRO A 354 -44.16 -51.04 -3.99
C PRO A 354 -43.05 -50.09 -3.45
N VAL A 355 -43.50 -48.89 -3.06
CA VAL A 355 -42.78 -47.73 -2.49
C VAL A 355 -42.30 -47.96 -1.05
N ALA A 356 -41.17 -47.34 -0.67
CA ALA A 356 -40.91 -46.89 0.70
C ALA A 356 -40.38 -45.45 0.69
N GLU A 357 -41.14 -44.55 1.30
CA GLU A 357 -40.88 -43.13 1.51
C GLU A 357 -40.33 -42.96 2.94
N VAL A 358 -39.24 -42.20 3.13
CA VAL A 358 -38.73 -41.86 4.46
C VAL A 358 -38.76 -40.35 4.61
N HIS A 359 -39.69 -39.88 5.45
CA HIS A 359 -39.68 -38.54 6.03
C HIS A 359 -38.56 -38.45 7.08
N ILE A 360 -37.77 -37.36 7.05
CA ILE A 360 -37.20 -36.80 8.29
C ILE A 360 -37.60 -35.33 8.40
N LEU A 361 -38.26 -35.11 9.53
CA LEU A 361 -38.85 -33.92 10.10
C LEU A 361 -37.76 -32.88 10.42
N GLY A 362 -38.07 -31.60 10.18
CA GLY A 362 -37.33 -30.49 10.78
C GLY A 362 -37.71 -30.30 12.24
N GLU A 363 -36.76 -29.86 13.05
CA GLU A 363 -37.02 -29.30 14.37
C GLU A 363 -36.22 -27.98 14.50
N THR A 364 -37.01 -26.91 14.62
CA THR A 364 -36.81 -25.63 15.34
C THR A 364 -35.47 -24.92 15.35
#